data_AF-A0A7X6PKU6-F1
#
_entry.id   AF-A0A7X6PKU6-F1
#
_cell.length_a   1.000
_cell.length_b   1.000
_cell.length_c   1.000
_cell.angle_alpha   90.00
_cell.angle_beta   90.00
_cell.angle_gamma   90.00
#
_symmetry.space_group_name_H-M   'P 1'
#
loop_
_entity.id
_entity.type
_entity.pdbx_description
1 polymer ?
#
loop_
_entity_poly.entity_id
_entity_poly.type
_entity_poly.pdbx_seq_one_letter_code
_entity_poly.pdbx_strand_id
1 'polypeptide(L)' 'MNKQQLEVWALNLSNYFIKKKKYQLITFNQDTSEMWLYNPEEKLYPIVLITTQEIGSLNRIEIEHHRVALAMLV' A
#
# COMPACT_ATOMS: atom_id res chain seq x y z
N MET A 1 12.64 16.76 -4.14
CA MET A 1 11.71 16.55 -3.01
C MET A 1 12.46 15.78 -1.95
N ASN A 2 12.41 16.16 -0.67
CA ASN A 2 13.16 15.44 0.37
C ASN A 2 12.39 14.19 0.84
N LYS A 3 13.07 13.23 1.49
CA LYS A 3 12.47 11.96 1.94
C LYS A 3 11.25 12.17 2.85
N GLN A 4 11.32 13.11 3.79
CA GLN A 4 10.22 13.43 4.69
C GLN A 4 8.97 13.91 3.97
N GLN A 5 9.11 14.74 2.92
CA GLN A 5 7.97 15.18 2.12
C GLN A 5 7.30 14.00 1.41
N LEU A 6 8.07 13.06 0.87
CA LEU A 6 7.55 11.84 0.25
C LEU A 6 6.76 10.98 1.26
N GLU A 7 7.30 10.80 2.46
CA GLU A 7 6.64 10.04 3.54
C GLU A 7 5.31 10.70 3.97
N VAL A 8 5.29 12.03 4.11
CA VAL A 8 4.05 12.78 4.42
C VAL A 8 3.03 12.62 3.29
N TRP A 9 3.46 12.69 2.03
CA TRP A 9 2.58 12.47 0.88
C TRP A 9 2.03 11.05 0.83
N ALA A 10 2.87 10.04 1.07
CA ALA A 10 2.46 8.65 1.15
C ALA A 10 1.41 8.46 2.25
N LEU A 11 1.62 9.02 3.44
CA LEU A 11 0.68 8.96 4.56
C LEU A 11 -0.66 9.64 4.22
N ASN A 12 -0.62 10.82 3.60
CA ASN A 12 -1.82 11.55 3.18
C ASN A 12 -2.62 10.76 2.13
N LEU A 13 -1.93 10.15 1.17
CA LEU A 13 -2.56 9.30 0.16
C LEU A 13 -3.20 8.07 0.79
N SER A 14 -2.49 7.38 1.71
CA SER A 14 -3.03 6.24 2.45
C SER A 14 -4.28 6.62 3.23
N ASN A 15 -4.23 7.77 3.93
CA ASN A 15 -5.38 8.31 4.66
C ASN A 15 -6.58 8.60 3.75
N TYR A 16 -6.35 9.07 2.52
CA TYR A 16 -7.43 9.27 1.55
C TYR A 16 -8.12 7.94 1.22
N PHE A 17 -7.35 6.90 0.86
CA PHE A 17 -7.92 5.59 0.53
C PHE A 17 -8.66 4.97 1.72
N ILE A 18 -8.10 5.08 2.92
CA ILE A 18 -8.72 4.55 4.15
C ILE A 18 -10.05 5.28 4.43
N LYS A 19 -10.03 6.62 4.48
CA LYS A 19 -11.19 7.39 4.95
C LYS A 19 -12.27 7.54 3.87
N LYS A 20 -11.88 7.78 2.62
CA LYS A 20 -12.80 8.10 1.52
C LYS A 20 -13.19 6.88 0.70
N LYS A 21 -12.29 5.91 0.56
CA LYS A 21 -12.51 4.71 -0.26
C LYS A 21 -12.66 3.44 0.57
N LYS A 22 -12.68 3.55 1.91
CA LYS A 22 -12.93 2.44 2.85
C LYS A 22 -11.90 1.31 2.78
N TYR A 23 -10.69 1.61 2.33
CA TYR A 23 -9.59 0.66 2.41
C TYR A 23 -9.13 0.49 3.86
N GLN A 24 -8.57 -0.68 4.15
CA GLN A 24 -8.01 -1.08 5.43
C GLN A 24 -6.50 -1.25 5.27
N LEU A 25 -5.74 -0.84 6.28
CA LEU A 25 -4.30 -1.04 6.30
C LEU A 25 -3.98 -2.51 6.64
N ILE A 26 -3.23 -3.17 5.76
CA ILE A 26 -2.76 -4.55 6.00
C ILE A 26 -1.44 -4.50 6.76
N THR A 27 -0.46 -3.80 6.19
CA THR A 27 0.91 -3.72 6.69
C THR A 27 1.60 -2.47 6.16
N PHE A 28 2.63 -2.05 6.88
CA PHE A 28 3.60 -1.05 6.43
C PHE A 28 4.99 -1.48 6.89
N ASN A 29 6.03 -1.20 6.11
CA ASN A 29 7.40 -1.49 6.54
C ASN A 29 7.87 -0.48 7.60
N GLN A 30 8.90 -0.84 8.37
CA GLN A 30 9.36 -0.03 9.52
C GLN A 30 9.74 1.41 9.12
N ASP A 31 10.15 1.62 7.87
CA ASP A 31 10.53 2.93 7.34
C ASP A 31 9.35 3.70 6.71
N THR A 32 8.11 3.21 6.81
CA THR A 32 6.90 3.78 6.18
C THR A 32 7.02 4.02 4.67
N SER A 33 8.01 3.39 4.04
CA SER A 33 8.29 3.53 2.62
C SER A 33 7.37 2.68 1.76
N GLU A 34 6.64 1.75 2.36
CA GLU A 34 5.61 0.94 1.70
C GLU A 34 4.41 0.77 2.63
N MET A 35 3.21 0.95 2.08
CA MET A 35 1.93 0.75 2.74
C MET A 35 1.01 -0.06 1.84
N TRP A 36 0.51 -1.16 2.37
CA TRP A 36 -0.42 -2.05 1.68
C TRP A 36 -1.84 -1.84 2.21
N LEU A 37 -2.76 -1.56 1.29
CA LEU A 37 -4.15 -1.28 1.58
C LEU A 37 -5.06 -2.30 0.90
N TYR A 38 -6.15 -2.68 1.55
CA TYR A 38 -7.15 -3.62 1.05
C TYR A 38 -8.58 -3.11 1.19
N ASN A 39 -9.41 -3.27 0.17
CA ASN A 39 -10.86 -3.10 0.26
C ASN A 39 -11.59 -4.28 -0.40
N PRO A 40 -12.27 -5.15 0.37
CA PRO A 40 -13.03 -6.29 -0.18
C PRO A 40 -14.23 -5.86 -1.03
N GLU A 41 -14.75 -4.64 -0.85
CA GLU A 41 -15.90 -4.13 -1.59
C GLU A 41 -15.51 -3.60 -2.99
N GLU A 42 -14.23 -3.34 -3.23
CA GLU A 42 -13.72 -2.81 -4.50
C GLU A 42 -13.35 -3.94 -5.47
N LYS A 43 -14.06 -4.04 -6.60
CA LYS A 43 -13.93 -5.20 -7.50
C LYS A 43 -12.75 -5.11 -8.47
N LEU A 44 -12.36 -3.89 -8.86
CA LEU A 44 -11.32 -3.68 -9.86
C LEU A 44 -9.92 -3.70 -9.26
N TYR A 45 -9.74 -2.96 -8.16
CA TYR A 45 -8.45 -2.79 -7.50
C TYR A 45 -8.57 -3.00 -5.99
N PRO A 46 -8.90 -4.22 -5.53
CA PRO A 46 -9.10 -4.48 -4.10
C PRO A 46 -7.83 -4.24 -3.28
N ILE A 47 -6.65 -4.28 -3.89
CA ILE A 47 -5.34 -4.13 -3.23
C ILE A 47 -4.59 -2.97 -3.84
N VAL A 48 -4.06 -2.07 -3.00
CA VAL A 48 -3.25 -0.92 -3.40
C VAL A 48 -1.96 -0.90 -2.60
N LEU A 49 -0.83 -0.75 -3.31
CA LEU A 49 0.47 -0.43 -2.72
C LEU A 49 0.75 1.07 -2.89
N ILE A 50 1.09 1.74 -1.79
CA ILE A 50 1.62 3.11 -1.78
C ILE A 50 3.07 3.03 -1.34
N THR A 51 3.98 3.54 -2.15
CA THR A 51 5.42 3.48 -1.86
C THR A 51 6.13 4.80 -2.18
N THR A 52 7.15 5.11 -1.37
CA THR A 52 8.13 6.18 -1.65
C THR A 52 9.38 5.66 -2.34
N GLN A 53 9.50 4.34 -2.50
CA GLN A 53 10.60 3.69 -3.21
C GLN A 53 10.40 3.77 -4.72
N GLU A 54 11.51 3.66 -5.46
CA GLU A 54 11.45 3.54 -6.90
C GLU A 54 10.86 2.19 -7.29
N ILE A 55 10.00 2.16 -8.31
CA ILE A 55 9.34 0.92 -8.75
C ILE A 55 10.37 -0.17 -9.11
N GLY A 56 11.54 0.23 -9.61
CA GLY A 56 12.62 -0.68 -9.96
C GLY A 56 13.30 -1.35 -8.75
N SER A 57 13.23 -0.76 -7.56
CA SER A 57 13.82 -1.31 -6.33
C SER A 57 12.86 -2.20 -5.54
N LEU A 58 11.60 -2.29 -5.95
CA LEU A 58 10.60 -3.09 -5.25
C LEU A 58 10.93 -4.58 -5.33
N ASN A 59 10.87 -5.25 -4.18
CA ASN A 59 11.03 -6.70 -4.11
C ASN A 59 9.80 -7.41 -4.68
N ARG A 60 9.89 -7.81 -5.95
CA ARG A 60 8.78 -8.47 -6.66
C ARG A 60 8.31 -9.76 -5.99
N ILE A 61 9.21 -10.50 -5.34
CA ILE A 61 8.84 -11.75 -4.65
C ILE A 61 7.94 -11.43 -3.45
N GLU A 62 8.28 -10.39 -2.71
CA GLU A 62 7.51 -9.93 -1.55
C GLU A 62 6.15 -9.36 -1.97
N ILE A 63 6.09 -8.62 -3.09
CA ILE A 63 4.83 -8.18 -3.69
C ILE A 63 3.93 -9.38 -4.01
N GLU A 64 4.45 -10.41 -4.67
CA GLU A 64 3.68 -11.60 -5.02
C GLU A 64 3.25 -12.38 -3.77
N HIS A 65 4.09 -12.50 -2.75
CA HIS A 65 3.70 -13.08 -1.47
C HIS A 65 2.56 -12.30 -0.80
N HIS A 66 2.63 -10.97 -0.76
CA HIS A 66 1.54 -10.14 -0.25
C HIS A 66 0.27 -10.32 -1.08
N ARG A 67 0.36 -10.35 -2.41
CA ARG A 67 -0.80 -10.60 -3.28
C ARG A 67 -1.46 -11.94 -3.00
N VAL A 68 -0.67 -13.00 -2.84
CA VAL A 68 -1.18 -14.35 -2.53
C VAL A 68 -1.79 -14.39 -1.13
N ALA A 69 -1.12 -13.81 -0.13
CA ALA A 69 -1.63 -13.72 1.23
C ALA A 69 -2.98 -12.98 1.29
N LEU A 70 -3.13 -11.93 0.51
CA LEU A 70 -4.36 -11.15 0.41
C LEU A 70 -5.45 -11.85 -0.39
N ALA A 71 -5.10 -12.59 -1.45
CA ALA A 71 -6.04 -13.41 -2.20
C ALA A 71 -6.67 -14.52 -1.34
N MET A 72 -5.99 -14.97 -0.28
CA MET A 72 -6.55 -15.93 0.68
C MET A 72 -7.56 -15.32 1.67
N LEU A 73 -7.67 -14.00 1.74
CA LEU A 73 -8.65 -13.29 2.58
C LEU A 73 -9.95 -12.95 1.84
N VAL A 74 -10.06 -13.31 0.56
CA VAL A 74 -11.22 -13.01 -0.32
C VAL A 74 -12.01 -14.28 -0.63
#